data_AF-A0A2T0WK36-F1
#
_entry.id   AF-A0A2T0WK36-F1
#
_cell.length_a   1.000
_cell.length_b   1.000
_cell.length_c   1.000
_cell.angle_alpha   90.00
_cell.angle_beta   90.00
_cell.angle_gamma   90.00
#
_symmetry.space_group_name_H-M   'P 1'
#
loop_
_entity.id
_entity.type
_entity.pdbx_description
1 polymer ?
#
loop_
_entity_poly.entity_id
_entity_poly.type
_entity_poly.pdbx_seq_one_letter_code
_entity_poly.pdbx_strand_id
1 'polypeptide(L)'
;MDKKEFLRQIQRRVAQTAVGPSAIRNQGASGLVEISRTYFEKTIDLKEFRNKLTSRNYILFLDDLSNDLKSKFPKGGQNWGAARKGLNLFFRDVVYNKYLADHLEIPTDLKDNFDTIRQLEVPLDRDVATSLTRIYDDLPKWTTIKELNSRLSKIYQDKALLHSDRKGIARIHLDLVFWRSGK
;
A
#
# COMPACT_ATOMS: atom_id res chain seq x y z
N MET A 1 9.30 12.74 -27.03
CA MET A 1 8.52 12.50 -25.78
C MET A 1 9.11 13.41 -24.72
N ASP A 2 8.31 14.31 -24.14
CA ASP A 2 8.79 15.17 -23.06
C ASP A 2 8.88 14.40 -21.72
N LYS A 3 9.57 14.97 -20.73
CA LYS A 3 9.76 14.37 -19.40
C LYS A 3 8.43 14.05 -18.69
N LYS A 4 7.41 14.89 -18.86
CA LYS A 4 6.12 14.74 -18.20
C LYS A 4 5.35 13.55 -18.79
N GLU A 5 5.37 13.41 -20.11
CA GLU A 5 4.78 12.28 -20.80
C GLU A 5 5.48 10.97 -20.44
N PHE A 6 6.81 10.97 -20.35
CA PHE A 6 7.55 9.79 -19.88
C PHE A 6 7.14 9.37 -18.47
N LEU A 7 7.09 10.32 -17.51
CA LEU A 7 6.68 10.04 -16.14
C LEU A 7 5.24 9.52 -16.06
N ARG A 8 4.34 10.04 -16.88
CA ARG A 8 2.96 9.54 -17.00
C ARG A 8 2.91 8.08 -17.46
N GLN A 9 3.75 7.70 -18.43
CA GLN A 9 3.88 6.31 -18.87
C GLN A 9 4.45 5.41 -17.77
N ILE A 10 5.41 5.90 -16.97
CA ILE A 10 5.92 5.16 -15.81
C ILE A 10 4.84 4.98 -14.75
N GLN A 11 4.09 6.03 -14.37
CA GLN A 11 2.97 5.92 -13.42
C GLN A 11 1.95 4.90 -13.91
N ARG A 12 1.58 4.96 -15.20
CA ARG A 12 0.69 3.98 -15.83
C ARG A 12 1.24 2.56 -15.69
N ARG A 13 2.51 2.34 -16.00
CA ARG A 13 3.15 1.03 -15.86
C ARG A 13 3.14 0.53 -14.42
N VAL A 14 3.45 1.38 -13.45
CA VAL A 14 3.42 1.07 -12.01
C VAL A 14 1.99 0.73 -11.57
N ALA A 15 1.00 1.55 -11.94
CA ALA A 15 -0.42 1.28 -11.66
C ALA A 15 -0.85 -0.11 -12.16
N GLN A 16 -0.49 -0.45 -13.39
CA GLN A 16 -0.84 -1.72 -14.05
C GLN A 16 -0.15 -2.94 -13.42
N THR A 17 0.99 -2.75 -12.75
CA THR A 17 1.80 -3.86 -12.19
C THR A 17 1.65 -4.02 -10.69
N ALA A 18 1.34 -2.94 -9.96
CA ALA A 18 1.24 -2.93 -8.50
C ALA A 18 0.16 -3.88 -7.95
N VAL A 19 -0.98 -3.96 -8.64
CA VAL A 19 -2.04 -4.91 -8.31
C VAL A 19 -2.08 -5.99 -9.39
N GLY A 20 -1.40 -7.10 -9.09
CA GLY A 20 -1.42 -8.30 -9.91
C GLY A 20 -2.75 -9.09 -9.78
N PRO A 21 -3.01 -10.07 -10.67
CA PRO A 21 -4.24 -10.86 -10.65
C PRO A 21 -4.50 -11.66 -9.36
N SER A 22 -3.47 -11.87 -8.53
CA SER A 22 -3.58 -12.53 -7.22
C SER A 22 -3.77 -11.55 -6.06
N ALA A 23 -3.38 -10.28 -6.20
CA ALA A 23 -3.28 -9.33 -5.10
C ALA A 23 -4.63 -9.10 -4.39
N ILE A 24 -5.71 -9.00 -5.17
CA ILE A 24 -7.09 -8.79 -4.73
C ILE A 24 -8.06 -9.75 -5.43
N ARG A 25 -7.64 -11.01 -5.65
CA ARG A 25 -8.52 -12.04 -6.22
C ARG A 25 -9.61 -12.45 -5.24
N ASN A 26 -10.76 -12.88 -5.76
CA ASN A 26 -11.86 -13.47 -4.98
C ASN A 26 -12.43 -12.54 -3.90
N GLN A 27 -12.38 -11.22 -4.10
CA GLN A 27 -12.83 -10.22 -3.12
C GLN A 27 -14.33 -9.89 -3.21
N GLY A 28 -15.13 -10.80 -3.77
CA GLY A 28 -16.59 -10.71 -3.81
C GLY A 28 -17.18 -10.24 -5.14
N ALA A 29 -16.37 -9.66 -6.03
CA ALA A 29 -16.74 -9.40 -7.42
C ALA A 29 -15.53 -9.52 -8.37
N SER A 30 -15.80 -9.64 -9.67
CA SER A 30 -14.79 -9.50 -10.72
C SER A 30 -14.50 -8.02 -11.03
N GLY A 31 -13.42 -7.73 -11.75
CA GLY A 31 -13.10 -6.37 -12.22
C GLY A 31 -12.37 -5.47 -11.22
N LEU A 32 -12.22 -5.86 -9.94
CA LEU A 32 -11.55 -5.04 -8.92
C LEU A 32 -10.12 -4.64 -9.30
N VAL A 33 -9.38 -5.55 -9.94
CA VAL A 33 -8.01 -5.29 -10.41
C VAL A 33 -8.00 -4.15 -11.43
N GLU A 34 -8.87 -4.20 -12.44
CA GLU A 34 -8.90 -3.18 -13.49
C GLU A 34 -9.39 -1.84 -12.97
N ILE A 35 -10.38 -1.85 -12.06
CA ILE A 35 -10.86 -0.64 -11.39
C ILE A 35 -9.73 -0.01 -10.58
N SER A 36 -8.97 -0.81 -9.81
CA SER A 36 -7.84 -0.32 -9.02
C SER A 36 -6.75 0.29 -9.91
N ARG A 37 -6.35 -0.41 -10.98
CA ARG A 37 -5.34 0.07 -11.93
C ARG A 37 -5.75 1.38 -12.59
N THR A 38 -6.99 1.45 -13.07
CA THR A 38 -7.56 2.67 -13.65
C THR A 38 -7.59 3.81 -12.63
N TYR A 39 -7.93 3.52 -11.38
CA TYR A 39 -7.95 4.50 -10.30
C TYR A 39 -6.56 5.08 -10.02
N PHE A 40 -5.55 4.22 -9.88
CA PHE A 40 -4.16 4.65 -9.62
C PHE A 40 -3.57 5.47 -10.77
N GLU A 41 -3.93 5.12 -12.01
CA GLU A 41 -3.47 5.82 -13.20
C GLU A 41 -4.13 7.20 -13.35
N LYS A 42 -5.44 7.31 -13.08
CA LYS A 42 -6.23 8.49 -13.46
C LYS A 42 -6.61 9.42 -12.32
N THR A 43 -6.65 8.91 -11.08
CA THR A 43 -7.18 9.67 -9.94
C THR A 43 -6.09 10.11 -8.98
N ILE A 44 -5.04 9.29 -8.80
CA ILE A 44 -3.98 9.61 -7.84
C ILE A 44 -3.01 10.63 -8.43
N ASP A 45 -2.92 11.80 -7.79
CA ASP A 45 -1.86 12.77 -8.02
C ASP A 45 -0.62 12.41 -7.18
N LEU A 46 0.47 12.07 -7.85
CA LEU A 46 1.73 11.72 -7.19
C LEU A 46 2.38 12.90 -6.47
N LYS A 47 2.13 14.14 -6.91
CA LYS A 47 2.61 15.34 -6.19
C LYS A 47 1.87 15.50 -4.87
N GLU A 48 0.55 15.31 -4.88
CA GLU A 48 -0.23 15.31 -3.64
C GLU A 48 0.25 14.18 -2.71
N PHE A 49 0.40 12.96 -3.22
CA PHE A 49 0.96 11.84 -2.46
C PHE A 49 2.29 12.23 -1.78
N ARG A 50 3.22 12.85 -2.52
CA ARG A 50 4.49 13.31 -1.95
C ARG A 50 4.31 14.34 -0.84
N ASN A 51 3.43 15.32 -1.03
CA ASN A 51 3.13 16.32 -0.01
C ASN A 51 2.54 15.68 1.26
N LYS A 52 1.75 14.61 1.10
CA LYS A 52 1.13 13.92 2.23
C LYS A 52 2.13 13.08 3.02
N LEU A 53 3.15 12.49 2.37
CA LEU A 53 4.21 11.70 3.02
C LEU A 53 4.94 12.47 4.13
N THR A 54 5.19 13.76 3.94
CA THR A 54 5.88 14.62 4.92
C THR A 54 4.92 15.35 5.86
N SER A 55 3.63 15.29 5.60
CA SER A 55 2.60 15.90 6.45
C SER A 55 2.17 14.96 7.58
N ARG A 56 1.53 15.48 8.63
CA ARG A 56 0.87 14.64 9.66
C ARG A 56 -0.48 14.04 9.20
N ASN A 57 -0.82 14.19 7.91
CA ASN A 57 -2.16 13.88 7.37
C ASN A 57 -2.17 12.71 6.38
N TYR A 58 -1.08 11.91 6.29
CA TYR A 58 -1.03 10.79 5.35
C TYR A 58 -2.15 9.77 5.57
N ILE A 59 -2.46 9.43 6.82
CA ILE A 59 -3.50 8.43 7.13
C ILE A 59 -4.89 8.90 6.68
N LEU A 60 -5.22 10.18 6.87
CA LEU A 60 -6.49 10.74 6.41
C LEU A 60 -6.57 10.70 4.88
N PHE A 61 -5.49 11.10 4.19
CA PHE A 61 -5.40 11.00 2.74
C PHE A 61 -5.59 9.55 2.25
N LEU A 62 -4.95 8.59 2.92
CA LEU A 62 -5.06 7.18 2.56
C LEU A 62 -6.47 6.64 2.84
N ASP A 63 -7.13 7.07 3.92
CA ASP A 63 -8.52 6.71 4.24
C ASP A 63 -9.50 7.24 3.20
N ASP A 64 -9.33 8.50 2.78
CA ASP A 64 -10.15 9.12 1.73
C ASP A 64 -10.02 8.36 0.41
N LEU A 65 -8.79 8.08 -0.04
CA LEU A 65 -8.54 7.27 -1.23
C LEU A 65 -9.10 5.84 -1.08
N SER A 66 -9.02 5.25 0.11
CA SER A 66 -9.52 3.90 0.35
C SER A 66 -11.04 3.84 0.23
N ASN A 67 -11.74 4.84 0.78
CA ASN A 67 -13.19 4.94 0.69
C ASN A 67 -13.64 5.27 -0.74
N ASP A 68 -12.92 6.15 -1.42
CA ASP A 68 -13.22 6.54 -2.80
C ASP A 68 -12.91 5.43 -3.82
N LEU A 69 -11.88 4.60 -3.60
CA LEU A 69 -11.65 3.41 -4.41
C LEU A 69 -12.70 2.33 -4.12
N LYS A 70 -13.02 2.11 -2.85
CA LYS A 70 -14.06 1.16 -2.44
C LYS A 70 -15.41 1.48 -3.08
N SER A 71 -15.80 2.76 -3.17
CA SER A 71 -17.08 3.18 -3.77
C SER A 71 -17.17 2.85 -5.25
N LYS A 72 -16.03 2.81 -5.96
CA LYS A 72 -15.93 2.43 -7.38
C LYS A 72 -16.00 0.93 -7.62
N PHE A 73 -15.82 0.11 -6.59
CA PHE A 73 -15.97 -1.35 -6.74
C PHE A 73 -17.44 -1.74 -6.95
N PRO A 74 -17.71 -2.85 -7.66
CA PRO A 74 -19.06 -3.37 -7.81
C PRO A 74 -19.67 -3.70 -6.45
N LYS A 75 -21.01 -3.67 -6.31
CA LYS A 75 -21.73 -3.86 -5.04
C LYS A 75 -21.25 -5.06 -4.20
N GLY A 76 -20.96 -6.21 -4.84
CA GLY A 76 -20.45 -7.41 -4.16
C GLY A 76 -18.97 -7.37 -3.77
N GLY A 77 -18.21 -6.39 -4.27
CA GLY A 77 -16.78 -6.22 -4.09
C GLY A 77 -16.37 -4.91 -3.41
N GLN A 78 -17.30 -4.15 -2.81
CA GLN A 78 -17.03 -2.92 -2.06
C GLN A 78 -16.29 -3.19 -0.74
N ASN A 79 -15.10 -3.77 -0.87
CA ASN A 79 -14.29 -4.24 0.22
C ASN A 79 -13.22 -3.20 0.60
N TRP A 80 -13.31 -2.68 1.82
CA TRP A 80 -12.36 -1.68 2.31
C TRP A 80 -10.93 -2.23 2.36
N GLY A 81 -10.75 -3.46 2.84
CA GLY A 81 -9.45 -4.12 2.90
C GLY A 81 -8.77 -4.29 1.55
N ALA A 82 -9.54 -4.67 0.53
CA ALA A 82 -9.02 -4.79 -0.84
C ALA A 82 -8.58 -3.44 -1.40
N ALA A 83 -9.36 -2.37 -1.17
CA ALA A 83 -8.99 -1.02 -1.56
C ALA A 83 -7.71 -0.56 -0.86
N ARG A 84 -7.64 -0.71 0.48
CA ARG A 84 -6.48 -0.32 1.29
C ARG A 84 -5.22 -1.06 0.87
N LYS A 85 -5.32 -2.40 0.72
CA LYS A 85 -4.19 -3.22 0.26
C LYS A 85 -3.71 -2.79 -1.12
N GLY A 86 -4.64 -2.56 -2.05
CA GLY A 86 -4.30 -2.12 -3.41
C GLY A 86 -3.53 -0.79 -3.42
N LEU A 87 -3.99 0.18 -2.64
CA LEU A 87 -3.30 1.47 -2.47
C LEU A 87 -1.91 1.31 -1.85
N ASN A 88 -1.79 0.50 -0.80
CA ASN A 88 -0.49 0.24 -0.15
C ASN A 88 0.50 -0.41 -1.12
N LEU A 89 0.05 -1.36 -1.96
CA LEU A 89 0.89 -1.95 -3.01
C LEU A 89 1.32 -0.91 -4.05
N PHE A 90 0.39 -0.05 -4.50
CA PHE A 90 0.70 1.00 -5.46
C PHE A 90 1.71 2.00 -4.90
N PHE A 91 1.51 2.51 -3.69
CA PHE A 91 2.43 3.46 -3.08
C PHE A 91 3.81 2.86 -2.79
N ARG A 92 3.87 1.57 -2.46
CA ARG A 92 5.15 0.84 -2.39
C ARG A 92 5.88 0.88 -3.71
N ASP A 93 5.20 0.53 -4.80
CA ASP A 93 5.84 0.45 -6.12
C ASP A 93 6.20 1.84 -6.66
N VAL A 94 5.46 2.89 -6.29
CA VAL A 94 5.84 4.29 -6.55
C VAL A 94 7.17 4.64 -5.89
N VAL A 95 7.34 4.31 -4.60
CA VAL A 95 8.57 4.57 -3.85
C VAL A 95 9.74 3.74 -4.39
N TYR A 96 9.50 2.50 -4.77
CA TYR A 96 10.56 1.60 -5.26
C TYR A 96 10.96 1.90 -6.70
N ASN A 97 10.12 2.60 -7.46
CA ASN A 97 10.44 2.97 -8.83
C ASN A 97 11.42 4.15 -8.86
N LYS A 98 12.64 3.92 -9.33
CA LYS A 98 13.71 4.94 -9.40
C LYS A 98 13.27 6.26 -10.04
N TYR A 99 12.57 6.21 -11.18
CA TYR A 99 12.18 7.43 -11.90
C TYR A 99 11.10 8.23 -11.16
N LEU A 100 10.17 7.55 -10.49
CA LEU A 100 9.16 8.21 -9.67
C LEU A 100 9.76 8.73 -8.37
N ALA A 101 10.63 7.96 -7.71
CA ALA A 101 11.34 8.39 -6.52
C ALA A 101 12.17 9.66 -6.79
N ASP A 102 12.93 9.68 -7.89
CA ASP A 102 13.68 10.86 -8.33
C ASP A 102 12.77 12.05 -8.63
N HIS A 103 11.64 11.80 -9.31
CA HIS A 103 10.70 12.86 -9.65
C HIS A 103 10.02 13.47 -8.43
N LEU A 104 9.76 12.65 -7.41
CA LEU A 104 9.08 13.02 -6.17
C LEU A 104 10.06 13.42 -5.06
N GLU A 105 11.36 13.43 -5.34
CA GLU A 105 12.42 13.74 -4.37
C GLU A 105 12.27 12.86 -3.09
N ILE A 106 11.99 11.58 -3.31
CA ILE A 106 11.95 10.57 -2.25
C ILE A 106 13.36 9.98 -2.15
N PRO A 107 14.04 10.10 -1.00
CA PRO A 107 15.36 9.50 -0.81
C PRO A 107 15.32 7.99 -1.07
N THR A 108 16.38 7.45 -1.66
CA THR A 108 16.45 6.03 -2.05
C THR A 108 17.39 5.21 -1.17
N ASP A 109 18.27 5.85 -0.41
CA ASP A 109 19.04 5.20 0.64
C ASP A 109 18.15 4.85 1.83
N LEU A 110 18.46 3.75 2.51
CA LEU A 110 17.62 3.21 3.58
C LEU A 110 17.51 4.12 4.80
N LYS A 111 18.51 4.99 5.02
CA LYS A 111 18.57 5.83 6.21
C LYS A 111 17.67 7.06 6.04
N ASP A 112 17.83 7.79 4.94
CA ASP A 112 17.09 9.02 4.69
C ASP A 112 15.66 8.72 4.20
N ASN A 113 15.44 7.55 3.59
CA ASN A 113 14.09 7.13 3.24
C ASN A 113 13.25 6.76 4.46
N PHE A 114 13.88 6.30 5.56
CA PHE A 114 13.19 5.74 6.73
C PHE A 114 12.15 6.71 7.26
N ASP A 115 12.54 7.97 7.49
CA ASP A 115 11.64 9.01 7.98
C ASP A 115 10.65 9.48 6.91
N THR A 116 11.10 9.58 5.66
CA THR A 116 10.29 10.05 4.54
C THR A 116 9.09 9.15 4.26
N ILE A 117 9.29 7.84 4.30
CA ILE A 117 8.25 6.85 3.96
C ILE A 117 7.71 6.12 5.19
N ARG A 118 8.09 6.55 6.39
CA ARG A 118 7.68 5.98 7.68
C ARG A 118 6.18 5.78 7.82
N GLN A 119 5.41 6.72 7.28
CA GLN A 119 3.96 6.74 7.37
C GLN A 119 3.30 5.70 6.47
N LEU A 120 4.01 5.20 5.45
CA LEU A 120 3.46 4.23 4.53
C LEU A 120 3.10 2.93 5.26
N GLU A 121 1.92 2.43 4.92
CA GLU A 121 1.41 1.18 5.45
C GLU A 121 2.02 -0.01 4.72
N VAL A 122 2.30 -1.08 5.47
CA VAL A 122 2.58 -2.37 4.83
C VAL A 122 1.29 -2.85 4.15
N PRO A 123 1.34 -3.37 2.92
CA PRO A 123 0.19 -4.02 2.31
C PRO A 123 -0.22 -5.25 3.14
N LEU A 124 -1.32 -5.14 3.89
CA LEU A 124 -1.76 -6.25 4.73
C LEU A 124 -2.31 -7.39 3.87
N ASP A 125 -1.78 -8.58 4.11
CA ASP A 125 -2.27 -9.82 3.58
C ASP A 125 -2.04 -10.99 4.55
N ARG A 126 -2.30 -12.21 4.10
CA ARG A 126 -2.13 -13.40 4.93
C ARG A 126 -0.70 -13.56 5.41
N ASP A 127 0.29 -13.31 4.57
CA ASP A 127 1.70 -13.61 4.89
C ASP A 127 2.22 -12.58 5.90
N VAL A 128 1.93 -11.30 5.68
CA VAL A 128 2.25 -10.22 6.62
C VAL A 128 1.55 -10.44 7.96
N ALA A 129 0.23 -10.70 7.94
CA ALA A 129 -0.53 -10.88 9.17
C ALA A 129 -0.09 -12.11 9.95
N THR A 130 0.15 -13.25 9.27
CA THR A 130 0.62 -14.48 9.91
C THR A 130 2.00 -14.27 10.54
N SER A 131 2.90 -13.58 9.84
CA SER A 131 4.23 -13.28 10.37
C SER A 131 4.15 -12.40 11.62
N LEU A 132 3.30 -11.36 11.61
CA LEU A 132 3.08 -10.51 12.77
C LEU A 132 2.46 -11.28 13.95
N THR A 133 1.48 -12.16 13.71
CA THR A 133 0.87 -12.98 14.79
C THR A 133 1.81 -14.01 15.39
N ARG A 134 2.90 -14.37 14.70
CA ARG A 134 3.97 -15.22 15.28
C ARG A 134 4.94 -14.43 16.15
N ILE A 135 5.02 -13.11 15.96
CA ILE A 135 5.90 -12.22 16.70
C ILE A 135 5.18 -11.59 17.89
N TYR A 136 3.87 -11.38 17.79
CA TYR A 136 3.05 -10.70 18.79
C TYR A 136 1.79 -11.51 19.11
N ASP A 137 1.68 -11.93 20.37
CA ASP A 137 0.58 -12.77 20.86
C ASP A 137 -0.73 -11.98 21.11
N ASP A 138 -0.66 -10.65 21.17
CA ASP A 138 -1.81 -9.77 21.43
C ASP A 138 -2.52 -9.28 20.16
N LEU A 139 -2.14 -9.82 19.00
CA LEU A 139 -2.84 -9.54 17.74
C LEU A 139 -4.12 -10.39 17.62
N PRO A 140 -5.22 -9.80 17.12
CA PRO A 140 -6.40 -10.58 16.78
C PRO A 140 -6.06 -11.64 15.72
N LYS A 141 -6.84 -12.71 15.67
CA LYS A 141 -6.68 -13.75 14.65
C LYS A 141 -6.95 -13.18 13.26
N TRP A 142 -6.01 -13.37 12.33
CA TRP A 142 -6.24 -13.03 10.93
C TRP A 142 -7.22 -14.01 10.29
N THR A 143 -8.27 -13.51 9.68
CA THR A 143 -9.25 -14.30 8.93
C THR A 143 -9.02 -14.13 7.43
N THR A 144 -9.29 -12.94 6.91
CA THR A 144 -9.20 -12.60 5.50
C THR A 144 -9.12 -11.09 5.32
N ILE A 145 -8.51 -10.67 4.21
CA ILE A 145 -8.50 -9.26 3.82
C ILE A 145 -9.92 -8.70 3.63
N LYS A 146 -10.92 -9.56 3.36
CA LYS A 146 -12.31 -9.12 3.21
C LYS A 146 -12.90 -8.51 4.47
N GLU A 147 -12.46 -8.99 5.62
CA GLU A 147 -12.98 -8.54 6.92
C GLU A 147 -12.14 -7.38 7.49
N LEU A 148 -11.08 -6.98 6.77
CA LEU A 148 -10.26 -5.85 7.16
C LEU A 148 -11.07 -4.55 7.06
N ASN A 149 -11.11 -3.85 8.19
CA ASN A 149 -11.64 -2.50 8.33
C ASN A 149 -10.56 -1.59 8.93
N SER A 150 -10.83 -0.29 9.03
CA SER A 150 -9.87 0.70 9.53
C SER A 150 -9.34 0.37 10.93
N ARG A 151 -10.21 -0.08 11.85
CA ARG A 151 -9.82 -0.48 13.21
C ARG A 151 -8.86 -1.68 13.20
N LEU A 152 -9.20 -2.74 12.49
CA LEU A 152 -8.37 -3.94 12.41
C LEU A 152 -7.03 -3.64 11.70
N SER A 153 -7.08 -2.87 10.62
CA SER A 153 -5.88 -2.39 9.93
C SER A 153 -4.97 -1.64 10.89
N LYS A 154 -5.51 -0.69 11.65
CA LYS A 154 -4.72 0.08 12.63
C LYS A 154 -3.99 -0.82 13.62
N ILE A 155 -4.66 -1.83 14.20
CA ILE A 155 -4.04 -2.75 15.17
C ILE A 155 -2.81 -3.45 14.56
N TYR A 156 -2.95 -4.00 13.34
CA TYR A 156 -1.81 -4.64 12.66
C TYR A 156 -0.72 -3.64 12.25
N GLN A 157 -1.13 -2.47 11.74
CA GLN A 157 -0.21 -1.43 11.28
C GLN A 157 0.62 -0.83 12.42
N ASP A 158 0.06 -0.74 13.63
CA ASP A 158 0.78 -0.31 14.84
C ASP A 158 1.84 -1.34 15.23
N LYS A 159 1.52 -2.65 15.18
CA LYS A 159 2.50 -3.72 15.45
C LYS A 159 3.57 -3.83 14.38
N ALA A 160 3.19 -3.62 13.12
CA ALA A 160 4.11 -3.56 12.01
C ALA A 160 5.07 -2.36 12.14
N LEU A 161 4.58 -1.20 12.58
CA LEU A 161 5.42 -0.03 12.87
C LEU A 161 6.40 -0.32 14.01
N LEU A 162 5.92 -0.86 15.12
CA LEU A 162 6.77 -1.27 16.25
C LEU A 162 7.86 -2.26 15.80
N HIS A 163 7.50 -3.23 14.94
CA HIS A 163 8.45 -4.21 14.43
C HIS A 163 9.49 -3.60 13.49
N SER A 164 9.06 -2.73 12.59
CA SER A 164 9.94 -2.08 11.61
C SER A 164 10.92 -1.13 12.28
N ASP A 165 10.48 -0.43 13.34
CA ASP A 165 11.32 0.44 14.16
C ASP A 165 12.47 -0.32 14.82
N ARG A 166 12.17 -1.48 15.42
CA ARG A 166 13.20 -2.35 16.01
C ARG A 166 14.21 -2.86 14.98
N LYS A 167 13.82 -2.92 13.70
CA LYS A 167 14.68 -3.32 12.59
C LYS A 167 15.39 -2.15 11.91
N GLY A 168 15.08 -0.90 12.25
CA GLY A 168 15.63 0.28 11.59
C GLY A 168 15.21 0.41 10.12
N ILE A 169 14.03 -0.08 9.75
CA ILE A 169 13.48 0.02 8.38
C ILE A 169 12.06 0.59 8.41
N ALA A 170 11.61 1.25 7.34
CA ALA A 170 10.23 1.69 7.25
C ALA A 170 9.27 0.49 7.16
N ARG A 171 8.08 0.62 7.76
CA ARG A 171 7.06 -0.44 7.84
C ARG A 171 6.70 -1.04 6.49
N ILE A 172 6.66 -0.22 5.43
CA ILE A 172 6.34 -0.68 4.08
C ILE A 172 7.30 -1.78 3.58
N HIS A 173 8.55 -1.78 4.04
CA HIS A 173 9.54 -2.79 3.67
C HIS A 173 9.28 -4.14 4.31
N LEU A 174 8.43 -4.23 5.36
CA LEU A 174 8.07 -5.50 5.97
C LEU A 174 7.35 -6.44 5.01
N ASP A 175 6.73 -5.91 3.97
CA ASP A 175 6.18 -6.71 2.87
C ASP A 175 7.26 -7.61 2.25
N LEU A 176 8.45 -7.06 1.99
CA LEU A 176 9.59 -7.83 1.46
C LEU A 176 10.21 -8.76 2.51
N VAL A 177 10.22 -8.34 3.78
CA VAL A 177 10.78 -9.14 4.88
C VAL A 177 9.93 -10.39 5.14
N PHE A 178 8.61 -10.25 5.07
CA PHE A 178 7.66 -11.34 5.29
C PHE A 178 7.33 -12.12 4.02
N TRP A 179 7.74 -11.62 2.85
CA TRP A 179 7.62 -12.32 1.60
C TRP A 179 8.50 -13.58 1.63
N ARG A 180 7.84 -14.76 1.61
CA ARG A 180 8.46 -16.10 1.60
C ARG A 180 9.09 -16.58 2.92
N SER A 181 8.84 -15.94 4.06
CA SER A 181 9.31 -16.44 5.38
C SER A 181 8.62 -17.73 5.86
N GLY A 182 7.75 -18.30 5.03
CA GLY A 182 7.10 -19.61 5.23
C GLY A 182 7.61 -20.71 4.31
N LYS A 183 8.77 -20.53 3.67
CA LYS A 183 9.54 -21.61 3.03
C LYS A 183 10.70 -22.03 3.92
#